data_AF-A0A396JH74-F1
#
_entry.id   AF-A0A396JH74-F1
#
_cell.length_a   1.000
_cell.length_b   1.000
_cell.length_c   1.000
_cell.angle_alpha   90.00
_cell.angle_beta   90.00
_cell.angle_gamma   90.00
#
_symmetry.space_group_name_H-M   'P 1'
#
loop_
_entity.id
_entity.type
_entity.pdbx_description
1 polymer ?
#
loop_
_entity_poly.entity_id
_entity_poly.type
_entity_poly.pdbx_seq_one_letter_code
_entity_poly.pdbx_strand_id
1 'polypeptide(L)'
;MPDILVNVHRTREESVGVIKEVLPDGSYRVALGSSGNGETISALSNEVEAVVPRKSDKIKIIGGELRGSTGKLIGVDGTDGIVKVDDTLDVKILDLVILVKLAQP
;
A
#
# COMPACT_ATOMS: atom_id res chain seq x y z
N MET A 1 9.61 3.07 2.20
CA MET A 1 8.30 2.44 1.93
C MET A 1 7.55 3.24 0.85
N PRO A 2 8.10 3.36 -0.38
CA PRO A 2 7.46 4.14 -1.43
C PRO A 2 6.36 3.34 -2.15
N ASP A 3 5.52 4.07 -2.88
CA ASP A 3 4.54 3.58 -3.85
C ASP A 3 3.35 2.83 -3.24
N ILE A 4 3.05 3.07 -1.96
CA ILE A 4 1.84 2.53 -1.31
C ILE A 4 0.69 3.49 -1.52
N LEU A 5 -0.45 2.96 -1.96
CA LEU A 5 -1.71 3.69 -2.03
C LEU A 5 -2.33 3.80 -0.65
N VAL A 6 -2.66 5.03 -0.24
CA VAL A 6 -3.24 5.35 1.06
C VAL A 6 -4.49 6.20 0.92
N ASN A 7 -5.42 6.04 1.86
CA ASN A 7 -6.44 7.04 2.16
C ASN A 7 -5.82 8.06 3.12
N VAL A 8 -6.08 9.34 2.86
CA VAL A 8 -5.63 10.47 3.67
C VAL A 8 -6.87 11.11 4.29
N HIS A 9 -6.90 11.11 5.62
CA HIS A 9 -7.97 11.61 6.45
C HIS A 9 -7.58 12.98 7.00
N ARG A 10 -7.92 14.07 6.30
CA ARG A 10 -7.79 15.43 6.84
C ARG A 10 -9.13 15.90 7.37
N THR A 11 -9.09 16.91 8.26
CA THR A 11 -10.19 17.37 9.13
C THR A 11 -11.53 17.63 8.43
N ARG A 12 -11.62 17.66 7.09
CA ARG A 12 -12.86 17.85 6.32
C ARG A 12 -12.92 17.12 4.97
N GLU A 13 -11.91 16.35 4.60
CA GLU A 13 -11.84 15.74 3.26
C GLU A 13 -11.06 14.43 3.30
N GLU A 14 -11.66 13.38 2.74
CA GLU A 14 -10.99 12.10 2.50
C GLU A 14 -10.44 12.12 1.07
N SER A 15 -9.15 11.83 0.93
CA SER A 15 -8.46 11.82 -0.37
C SER A 15 -7.60 10.60 -0.51
N VAL A 16 -7.39 10.12 -1.74
CA VAL A 16 -6.42 9.07 -2.01
C VAL A 16 -5.07 9.69 -2.34
N GLY A 17 -3.98 9.07 -1.89
CA GLY A 17 -2.63 9.48 -2.25
C GLY A 17 -1.64 8.32 -2.28
N VAL A 18 -0.42 8.62 -2.67
CA VAL A 18 0.69 7.66 -2.76
C VAL A 18 1.83 8.12 -1.88
N ILE A 19 2.27 7.27 -0.96
CA ILE A 19 3.45 7.54 -0.13
C ILE A 19 4.70 7.58 -1.02
N LYS A 20 5.41 8.70 -1.01
CA LYS A 20 6.70 8.87 -1.70
C LYS A 20 7.86 8.57 -0.75
N GLU A 21 7.78 9.01 0.50
CA GLU A 21 8.79 8.75 1.52
C GLU A 21 8.25 8.87 2.94
N VAL A 22 9.02 8.35 3.89
CA VAL A 22 8.82 8.58 5.33
C VAL A 22 9.83 9.64 5.75
N LEU A 23 9.35 10.71 6.37
CA LEU A 23 10.15 11.83 6.84
C LEU A 23 10.85 11.49 8.18
N PRO A 24 11.92 12.21 8.57
CA PRO A 24 12.67 11.92 9.80
C PRO A 24 11.83 12.02 11.09
N ASP A 25 10.75 12.80 11.07
CA ASP A 25 9.79 12.96 12.17
C ASP A 25 8.74 11.84 12.23
N GLY A 26 8.80 10.86 11.30
CA GLY A 26 7.85 9.75 11.21
C GLY A 26 6.56 10.08 10.45
N SER A 27 6.41 11.29 9.93
CA SER A 27 5.33 11.65 9.01
C SER A 27 5.60 11.13 7.59
N TYR A 28 4.60 11.20 6.73
CA TYR A 28 4.69 10.72 5.35
C TYR A 28 4.62 11.89 4.37
N ARG A 29 5.49 11.85 3.36
CA ARG A 29 5.34 12.68 2.18
C ARG A 29 4.42 11.94 1.20
N VAL A 30 3.23 12.48 0.96
CA VAL A 30 2.18 11.85 0.16
C VAL A 30 1.90 12.71 -1.07
N ALA A 31 1.95 12.11 -2.26
CA ALA A 31 1.46 12.74 -3.48
C ALA A 31 -0.01 12.40 -3.66
N LEU A 32 -0.88 13.40 -3.71
CA LEU A 32 -2.32 13.22 -3.85
C LEU A 32 -2.69 12.65 -5.22
N GLY A 33 -3.79 11.90 -5.26
CA GLY A 33 -4.27 11.17 -6.43
C GLY A 33 -3.72 9.74 -6.51
N SER A 34 -4.47 8.85 -7.15
CA SER A 34 -4.16 7.41 -7.22
C SER A 34 -2.87 7.06 -7.96
N SER A 35 -2.45 7.90 -8.92
CA SER A 35 -1.20 7.75 -9.66
C SER A 35 0.00 8.41 -8.96
N GLY A 36 -0.24 9.16 -7.87
CA GLY A 36 0.82 9.86 -7.13
C GLY A 36 1.52 10.96 -7.93
N ASN A 37 0.78 11.61 -8.84
CA ASN A 37 1.25 12.71 -9.69
C ASN A 37 0.64 14.08 -9.32
N GLY A 38 -0.21 14.13 -8.29
CA GLY A 38 -0.80 15.36 -7.81
C GLY A 38 0.10 16.15 -6.86
N GLU A 39 -0.51 17.10 -6.16
CA GLU A 39 0.15 17.89 -5.12
C GLU A 39 0.78 16.99 -4.05
N THR A 40 1.98 17.36 -3.59
CA THR A 40 2.65 16.64 -2.51
C THR A 40 2.42 17.36 -1.18
N ILE A 41 1.94 16.61 -0.20
CA ILE A 41 1.67 17.08 1.16
C ILE A 41 2.49 16.29 2.19
N SER A 42 2.64 16.85 3.38
CA SER A 42 2.99 16.07 4.58
C SER A 42 1.71 15.64 5.30
N ALA A 43 1.66 14.39 5.74
CA ALA A 43 0.57 13.80 6.49
C ALA A 43 1.13 13.01 7.69
N LEU A 44 0.50 13.18 8.86
CA LEU A 44 0.86 12.43 10.05
C LEU A 44 0.48 10.95 9.91
N SER A 45 1.08 10.10 10.75
CA SER A 45 0.86 8.67 10.67
C SER A 45 -0.60 8.27 10.95
N ASN A 46 -1.28 9.02 11.80
CA ASN A 46 -2.70 8.84 12.13
C ASN A 46 -3.66 9.48 11.11
N GLU A 47 -3.15 10.24 10.15
CA GLU A 47 -3.93 10.83 9.05
C GLU A 47 -3.89 9.96 7.80
N VAL A 48 -3.17 8.84 7.81
CA VAL A 48 -3.05 7.94 6.65
C VAL A 48 -3.44 6.52 6.99
N GLU A 49 -4.08 5.86 6.05
CA GLU A 49 -4.46 4.46 6.15
C GLU A 49 -4.12 3.74 4.85
N ALA A 50 -3.42 2.60 4.93
CA ALA A 50 -3.08 1.83 3.75
C ALA A 50 -4.34 1.24 3.10
N VAL A 51 -4.46 1.37 1.78
CA VAL A 51 -5.59 0.79 1.06
C VAL A 51 -5.45 -0.73 1.05
N VAL A 52 -6.46 -1.41 1.60
CA VAL A 52 -6.57 -2.87 1.56
C VAL A 52 -6.69 -3.33 0.11
N PRO A 53 -5.80 -4.22 -0.37
CA PRO A 53 -5.81 -4.65 -1.75
C PRO A 53 -6.97 -5.60 -2.07
N ARG A 54 -7.41 -5.59 -3.33
CA ARG A 54 -8.44 -6.47 -3.88
C ARG A 54 -7.86 -7.40 -4.94
N LYS A 55 -8.60 -8.46 -5.29
CA LYS A 55 -8.20 -9.39 -6.35
C LYS A 55 -7.82 -8.61 -7.61
N SER A 56 -6.68 -8.98 -8.19
CA SER A 56 -5.99 -8.36 -9.32
C SER A 56 -5.17 -7.12 -9.04
N ASP A 57 -5.21 -6.55 -7.83
CA ASP A 57 -4.34 -5.44 -7.46
C ASP A 57 -2.88 -5.89 -7.38
N LYS A 58 -1.98 -4.96 -7.73
CA LYS A 58 -0.57 -5.06 -7.35
C LYS A 58 -0.43 -4.70 -5.87
N ILE A 59 0.42 -5.44 -5.18
CA ILE A 59 0.61 -5.31 -3.74
C ILE A 59 2.09 -5.18 -3.39
N LYS A 60 2.34 -4.66 -2.19
CA LYS A 60 3.61 -4.78 -1.48
C LYS A 60 3.36 -5.54 -0.18
N ILE A 61 4.28 -6.42 0.18
CA ILE A 61 4.24 -7.16 1.45
C ILE A 61 4.99 -6.32 2.49
N ILE A 62 4.35 -5.98 3.61
CA ILE A 62 4.92 -5.07 4.63
C ILE A 62 5.31 -5.75 5.94
N GLY A 63 5.03 -7.04 6.07
CA GLY A 63 5.36 -7.85 7.25
C GLY A 63 5.85 -9.25 6.89
N GLY A 64 6.31 -10.00 7.90
CA GLY A 64 6.81 -11.36 7.74
C GLY A 64 8.13 -11.46 6.94
N GLU A 65 8.45 -12.67 6.50
CA GLU A 65 9.71 -13.02 5.83
C GLU A 65 9.85 -12.40 4.42
N LEU A 66 8.72 -12.17 3.75
CA LEU A 66 8.68 -11.59 2.39
C LEU A 66 8.50 -10.06 2.42
N ARG A 67 8.75 -9.41 3.56
CA ARG A 67 8.64 -7.96 3.68
C ARG A 67 9.50 -7.25 2.64
N GLY A 68 8.89 -6.33 1.90
CA GLY A 68 9.51 -5.56 0.83
C GLY A 68 9.24 -6.11 -0.56
N SER A 69 8.91 -7.40 -0.68
CA SER A 69 8.56 -8.01 -1.97
C SER A 69 7.23 -7.47 -2.51
N THR A 70 7.09 -7.51 -3.84
CA THR A 70 5.85 -7.18 -4.54
C THR A 70 5.22 -8.41 -5.15
N GLY A 71 3.94 -8.27 -5.50
CA GLY A 71 3.21 -9.34 -6.15
C GLY A 71 1.86 -8.88 -6.66
N LYS A 72 1.06 -9.85 -7.12
CA LYS A 72 -0.33 -9.66 -7.49
C LYS A 72 -1.22 -10.48 -6.57
N LEU A 73 -2.24 -9.85 -6.00
CA LEU A 73 -3.26 -10.57 -5.25
C LEU A 73 -4.16 -11.32 -6.25
N ILE A 74 -4.14 -12.64 -6.24
CA ILE A 74 -4.90 -13.48 -7.19
C ILE A 74 -6.16 -14.09 -6.57
N GLY A 75 -6.29 -14.06 -5.24
CA GLY A 75 -7.47 -14.48 -4.50
C GLY A 75 -7.44 -13.99 -3.06
N VAL A 76 -8.60 -14.04 -2.40
CA VAL A 76 -8.77 -13.78 -0.97
C VAL A 76 -9.64 -14.91 -0.42
N ASP A 77 -9.24 -15.51 0.70
CA ASP A 77 -9.98 -16.53 1.41
C ASP A 77 -10.00 -16.18 2.91
N GLY A 78 -11.17 -15.76 3.41
CA GLY A 78 -11.28 -15.25 4.77
C GLY A 78 -10.36 -14.05 5.03
N THR A 79 -9.42 -14.23 5.96
CA THR A 79 -8.39 -13.24 6.33
C THR A 79 -7.10 -13.37 5.53
N ASP A 80 -7.00 -14.37 4.64
CA ASP A 80 -5.79 -14.64 3.89
C ASP A 80 -5.87 -14.12 2.45
N GLY A 81 -4.76 -13.56 1.99
CA GLY A 81 -4.51 -13.21 0.60
C GLY A 81 -3.68 -14.28 -0.11
N ILE A 82 -4.15 -14.72 -1.28
CA ILE A 82 -3.40 -15.60 -2.18
C ILE A 82 -2.62 -14.71 -3.15
N VAL A 83 -1.31 -14.66 -3.00
CA VAL A 83 -0.42 -13.74 -3.70
C VAL A 83 0.49 -14.51 -4.65
N LYS A 84 0.58 -14.07 -5.90
CA LYS A 84 1.66 -14.45 -6.80
C LYS A 84 2.81 -13.45 -6.63
N VAL A 85 3.94 -13.89 -6.09
CA VAL A 85 5.13 -13.04 -5.86
C VAL A 85 5.82 -12.76 -7.18
N ASP A 86 6.22 -11.50 -7.43
CA ASP A 86 6.74 -11.10 -8.74
C ASP A 86 8.12 -11.72 -9.05
N ASP A 87 9.03 -11.76 -8.09
CA ASP A 87 10.42 -12.19 -8.31
C ASP A 87 10.56 -13.71 -8.46
N THR A 88 9.88 -14.48 -7.60
CA THR A 88 9.97 -15.95 -7.61
C THR A 88 8.89 -16.63 -8.44
N LEU A 89 7.81 -15.90 -8.77
CA LEU A 89 6.59 -16.41 -9.40
C LEU A 89 5.80 -17.43 -8.55
N ASP A 90 6.21 -17.66 -7.31
CA ASP A 90 5.53 -18.57 -6.39
C ASP A 90 4.16 -18.01 -5.97
N VAL A 91 3.24 -18.92 -5.68
CA VAL A 91 1.98 -18.60 -5.01
C VAL A 91 2.15 -18.82 -3.50
N LYS A 92 1.85 -17.77 -2.73
CA LYS A 92 1.90 -17.78 -1.27
C LYS A 92 0.55 -17.40 -0.69
N ILE A 93 0.20 -18.01 0.44
CA ILE A 93 -0.94 -17.61 1.27
C ILE A 93 -0.34 -16.79 2.42
N LEU A 94 -0.79 -15.54 2.54
CA LEU A 94 -0.29 -14.57 3.50
C LEU A 94 -1.48 -13.87 4.15
N ASP A 95 -1.37 -13.49 5.42
CA ASP A 95 -2.41 -12.69 6.08
C ASP A 95 -2.64 -11.38 5.31
N LEU A 96 -3.89 -11.06 5.01
CA LEU A 96 -4.26 -9.85 4.28
C LEU A 96 -3.80 -8.58 5.01
N VAL A 97 -3.63 -8.61 6.34
CA VAL A 97 -3.19 -7.47 7.15
C VAL A 97 -1.76 -6.99 6.82
N ILE A 98 -0.92 -7.87 6.27
CA ILE A 98 0.44 -7.52 5.85
C ILE A 98 0.56 -7.18 4.37
N LEU A 99 -0.57 -7.05 3.67
CA LEU A 99 -0.65 -6.73 2.25
C LEU A 99 -1.24 -5.34 2.06
N VAL A 100 -0.54 -4.50 1.31
CA VAL A 100 -1.01 -3.14 0.99
C VAL A 100 -1.04 -2.94 -0.51
N LYS A 101 -2.02 -2.16 -0.99
CA LYS A 101 -2.13 -1.85 -2.41
C LYS A 101 -0.95 -0.98 -2.87
N LEU A 102 -0.28 -1.43 -3.92
CA LEU A 102 0.77 -0.68 -4.59
C LEU A 102 0.11 0.28 -5.60
N ALA A 103 0.54 1.54 -5.62
CA ALA A 103 0.19 2.48 -6.66
C ALA A 103 0.76 2.01 -8.01
N GLN A 104 -0.03 2.15 -9.07
CA GLN A 104 0.41 1.85 -10.43
C GLN A 104 0.52 3.18 -11.19
N PRO A 105 1.58 3.38 -12.01
CA PRO A 105 1.68 4.51 -12.92
C PRO A 105 0.49 4.62 -13.87
#